data_AF-A0AAD7BFN3-F1
#
_entry.id   AF-A0AAD7BFN3-F1
#
_cell.length_a   1.000
_cell.length_b   1.000
_cell.length_c   1.000
_cell.angle_alpha   90.00
_cell.angle_beta   90.00
_cell.angle_gamma   90.00
#
_symmetry.space_group_name_H-M   'P 1'
#
loop_
_entity.id
_entity.type
_entity.pdbx_description
1 polymer ?
#
loop_
_entity_poly.entity_id
_entity_poly.type
_entity_poly.pdbx_seq_one_letter_code
_entity_poly.pdbx_strand_id
1 'polypeptide(L)'
;MPRKPRLVWLLCLPLLAASHSIPSETFEEELHVRALPDGKVASRFSFSVLLEGTSPRNPQNLSAEDESQHYTLFPLTLGQILREYAVTELHLTLNAGNWNYGRWGYPDEVDVGSGAELWAWMGEGGTATVDERWRGLRNALAGLFCASLGSLDELRTTSPALFAPSGGLPDWGMHNPHEIRHASLPSEHVCTENLTPFLKLLPCKSLSGIATLLNPHRLFDADWHGMGLHVSWLPEAGVQARLTFQSVTDPLRSSDKRDWSFASIFDRKIERRCPSATASHVVVSLPDNGAYSIQPPPPSIDRASNAAVFDLKKEPVEFDAPLDISMQWPNDEGFEYNLVPQTPLSVRRLLHGSSQDRGSLAVSISNSGNESVSVAYLETLPWIVQVYLHSMTFSINGVPRDDILRNFTYVPPIPHARAMELTLNLEIPARSTVLLKMDVTKAFLRYTEHPPDAQRGWDLPPAVLVPHGGKRMYTPTLLLDLATPDFSMPYNVIIFSCSLVAFIFGSVFNLLTRKFVVVKVESK
;
A
#
# COMPACT_ATOMS: atom_id res chain seq x y z
N MET A 1 10.11 -42.58 74.34
CA MET A 1 8.77 -42.48 74.97
C MET A 1 8.39 -41.02 75.08
N PRO A 2 7.15 -40.61 74.75
CA PRO A 2 6.72 -40.46 73.37
C PRO A 2 6.14 -39.08 73.07
N ARG A 3 6.29 -38.55 71.85
CA ARG A 3 5.29 -37.67 71.22
C ARG A 3 5.16 -38.00 69.72
N LYS A 4 3.88 -38.17 69.35
CA LYS A 4 3.26 -38.72 68.13
C LYS A 4 3.79 -38.15 66.80
N PRO A 5 3.79 -38.93 65.70
CA PRO A 5 3.85 -38.37 64.36
C PRO A 5 2.43 -37.94 63.91
N ARG A 6 2.30 -36.73 63.34
CA ARG A 6 1.11 -36.33 62.59
C ARG A 6 1.36 -36.60 61.12
N LEU A 7 0.55 -37.49 60.58
CA LEU A 7 0.40 -37.85 59.18
C LEU A 7 -0.10 -36.61 58.42
N VAL A 8 0.71 -36.05 57.51
CA VAL A 8 0.27 -35.03 56.53
C VAL A 8 0.00 -35.77 55.23
N TRP A 9 -1.28 -35.93 54.90
CA TRP A 9 -1.73 -36.38 53.59
C TRP A 9 -1.56 -35.22 52.59
N LEU A 10 -0.57 -35.32 51.70
CA LEU A 10 -0.48 -34.51 50.49
C LEU A 10 -1.39 -35.14 49.42
N LEU A 11 -2.55 -34.54 49.22
CA LEU A 11 -3.41 -34.77 48.07
C LEU A 11 -2.69 -34.23 46.81
N CYS A 12 -2.09 -35.11 46.02
CA CYS A 12 -1.76 -34.83 44.62
C CYS A 12 -3.05 -34.99 43.79
N LEU A 13 -3.73 -33.89 43.49
CA LEU A 13 -4.67 -33.83 42.38
C LEU A 13 -3.86 -33.64 41.09
N PRO A 14 -4.04 -34.49 40.05
CA PRO A 14 -3.48 -34.20 38.75
C PRO A 14 -4.30 -33.07 38.13
N LEU A 15 -3.67 -31.90 37.94
CA LEU A 15 -4.18 -30.93 36.98
C LEU A 15 -4.14 -31.61 35.60
N LEU A 16 -5.31 -31.96 35.08
CA LEU A 16 -5.53 -32.09 33.65
C LEU A 16 -5.30 -30.70 33.04
N ALA A 17 -4.04 -30.38 32.77
CA ALA A 17 -3.73 -29.26 31.90
C ALA A 17 -4.28 -29.61 30.52
N ALA A 18 -5.37 -28.96 30.14
CA ALA A 18 -5.76 -28.87 28.74
C ALA A 18 -4.56 -28.26 28.00
N SER A 19 -3.80 -29.11 27.30
CA SER A 19 -2.72 -28.69 26.43
C SER A 19 -3.35 -27.90 25.29
N HIS A 20 -3.50 -26.59 25.48
CA HIS A 20 -3.75 -25.67 24.39
C HIS A 20 -2.49 -25.73 23.53
N SER A 21 -2.59 -26.39 22.36
CA SER A 21 -1.52 -26.39 21.37
C SER A 21 -1.28 -24.94 20.97
N ILE A 22 -0.10 -24.42 21.30
CA ILE A 22 0.34 -23.12 20.78
C ILE A 22 0.31 -23.24 19.24
N PRO A 23 -0.38 -22.34 18.52
CA PRO A 23 -0.39 -22.36 17.07
C PRO A 23 1.04 -22.40 16.56
N SER A 24 1.32 -23.32 15.63
CA SER A 24 2.61 -23.35 14.95
C SER A 24 2.68 -22.11 14.04
N GLU A 25 3.85 -21.47 14.02
CA GLU A 25 4.07 -20.27 13.23
C GLU A 25 5.25 -20.50 12.30
N THR A 26 5.06 -20.17 11.03
CA THR A 26 6.13 -20.25 10.02
C THR A 26 6.38 -18.88 9.43
N PHE A 27 7.65 -18.57 9.18
CA PHE A 27 8.08 -17.33 8.57
C PHE A 27 8.88 -17.61 7.30
N GLU A 28 8.52 -16.97 6.20
CA GLU A 28 9.21 -17.08 4.91
C GLU A 28 9.59 -15.70 4.40
N GLU A 29 10.80 -15.57 3.88
CA GLU A 29 11.26 -14.36 3.20
C GLU A 29 11.69 -14.66 1.77
N GLU A 30 11.30 -13.78 0.84
CA GLU A 30 11.68 -13.87 -0.56
C GLU A 30 12.02 -12.49 -1.11
N LEU A 31 13.07 -12.43 -1.93
CA LEU A 31 13.37 -11.29 -2.81
C LEU A 31 13.36 -11.78 -4.25
N HIS A 32 12.46 -11.23 -5.05
CA HIS A 32 12.45 -11.40 -6.49
C HIS A 32 13.05 -10.17 -7.17
N VAL A 33 14.04 -10.36 -8.05
CA VAL A 33 14.67 -9.29 -8.84
C VAL A 33 14.53 -9.60 -10.33
N ARG A 34 14.05 -8.62 -11.09
CA ARG A 34 13.81 -8.75 -12.53
C ARG A 34 14.30 -7.51 -13.27
N ALA A 35 15.18 -7.72 -14.25
CA ALA A 35 15.55 -6.67 -15.20
C ALA A 35 14.37 -6.39 -16.15
N LEU A 36 14.08 -5.11 -16.36
CA LEU A 36 12.99 -4.63 -17.20
C LEU A 36 13.49 -4.27 -18.61
N PRO A 37 12.64 -4.31 -19.63
CA PRO A 37 13.02 -3.99 -21.02
C PRO A 37 13.54 -2.56 -21.25
N ASP A 38 13.22 -1.64 -20.34
CA ASP A 38 13.70 -0.24 -20.38
C ASP A 38 14.99 -0.02 -19.55
N GLY A 39 15.67 -1.11 -19.15
CA GLY A 39 16.96 -1.08 -18.47
C GLY A 39 16.87 -0.90 -16.95
N LYS A 40 15.66 -0.69 -16.43
CA LYS A 40 15.39 -0.61 -15.00
C LYS A 40 15.36 -1.98 -14.34
N VAL A 41 15.35 -2.00 -13.01
CA VAL A 41 15.31 -3.22 -12.22
C VAL A 41 14.12 -3.18 -11.27
N ALA A 42 13.18 -4.10 -11.48
CA ALA A 42 12.09 -4.35 -10.55
C ALA A 42 12.57 -5.27 -9.43
N SER A 43 12.30 -4.88 -8.18
CA SER A 43 12.58 -5.69 -7.01
C SER A 43 11.32 -5.83 -6.17
N ARG A 44 11.01 -7.05 -5.74
CA ARG A 44 9.85 -7.38 -4.90
C ARG A 44 10.31 -8.20 -3.70
N PHE A 45 10.16 -7.61 -2.53
CA PHE A 45 10.34 -8.23 -1.23
C PHE A 45 9.01 -8.77 -0.74
N SER A 46 9.01 -9.98 -0.20
CA SER A 46 7.84 -10.61 0.41
C SER A 46 8.24 -11.32 1.68
N PHE A 47 7.55 -10.99 2.76
CA PHE A 47 7.76 -11.54 4.09
C PHE A 47 6.42 -12.10 4.57
N SER A 48 6.30 -13.42 4.64
CA SER A 48 5.06 -14.11 4.95
C SER A 48 5.17 -14.77 6.32
N VAL A 49 4.24 -14.47 7.22
CA VAL A 49 4.06 -15.18 8.49
C VAL A 49 2.72 -15.90 8.46
N LEU A 50 2.70 -17.21 8.67
CA LEU A 50 1.49 -18.02 8.76
C LEU A 50 1.24 -18.41 10.22
N LEU A 51 0.04 -18.12 10.72
CA LEU A 51 -0.51 -18.62 11.98
C LEU A 51 -1.33 -19.88 11.68
N GLU A 52 -0.74 -21.04 11.90
CA GLU A 52 -1.35 -22.32 11.50
C GLU A 52 -2.58 -22.65 12.36
N GLY A 53 -3.64 -23.18 11.73
CA GLY A 53 -4.85 -23.64 12.40
C GLY A 53 -5.70 -22.54 13.05
N THR A 54 -5.36 -21.26 12.85
CA THR A 54 -6.09 -20.12 13.42
C THR A 54 -7.14 -19.60 12.43
N SER A 55 -8.31 -19.22 12.92
CA SER A 55 -9.37 -18.56 12.14
C SER A 55 -9.58 -17.11 12.57
N PRO A 56 -10.12 -16.24 11.68
CA PRO A 56 -10.54 -14.90 12.05
C PRO A 56 -11.57 -14.92 13.18
N ARG A 57 -11.52 -13.93 14.08
CA ARG A 57 -12.46 -13.83 15.19
C ARG A 57 -13.88 -13.64 14.66
N ASN A 58 -14.80 -14.48 15.11
CA ASN A 58 -16.22 -14.32 14.77
C ASN A 58 -16.76 -13.03 15.40
N PRO A 59 -17.35 -12.10 14.62
CA PRO A 59 -17.84 -10.82 15.11
C PRO A 59 -18.92 -10.95 16.20
N GLN A 60 -19.68 -12.05 16.23
CA GLN A 60 -20.67 -12.32 17.28
C GLN A 60 -20.04 -12.47 18.68
N ASN A 61 -18.76 -12.83 18.75
CA ASN A 61 -18.04 -13.03 20.01
C ASN A 61 -17.25 -11.78 20.45
N LEU A 62 -17.46 -10.62 19.83
CA LEU A 62 -16.76 -9.38 20.19
C LEU A 62 -17.10 -8.89 21.60
N SER A 63 -18.28 -9.21 22.13
CA SER A 63 -18.70 -8.84 23.49
C SER A 63 -18.13 -9.75 24.58
N ALA A 64 -17.56 -10.90 24.21
CA ALA A 64 -16.93 -11.85 25.13
C ALA A 64 -15.41 -11.63 25.17
N GLU A 65 -14.76 -12.10 26.24
CA GLU A 65 -13.30 -12.14 26.28
C GLU A 65 -12.78 -13.02 25.13
N ASP A 66 -11.74 -12.53 24.47
CA ASP A 66 -11.10 -13.24 23.37
C ASP A 66 -10.13 -14.29 23.90
N GLU A 67 -9.73 -15.22 23.03
CA GLU A 67 -8.71 -16.21 23.34
C GLU A 67 -7.35 -15.53 23.62
N SER A 68 -6.56 -16.09 24.54
CA SER A 68 -5.24 -15.54 24.86
C SER A 68 -4.31 -15.61 23.63
N GLN A 69 -3.87 -14.45 23.16
CA GLN A 69 -3.01 -14.33 21.99
C GLN A 69 -1.54 -14.42 22.39
N HIS A 70 -0.90 -15.56 22.10
CA HIS A 70 0.53 -15.77 22.31
C HIS A 70 1.20 -16.00 20.96
N TYR A 71 1.89 -14.96 20.46
CA TYR A 71 2.59 -15.02 19.19
C TYR A 71 4.11 -15.06 19.37
N THR A 72 4.79 -15.87 18.56
CA THR A 72 6.25 -15.97 18.57
C THR A 72 6.90 -15.18 17.43
N LEU A 73 6.35 -15.30 16.22
CA LEU A 73 6.79 -14.66 14.98
C LEU A 73 5.75 -13.65 14.48
N PHE A 74 4.46 -13.94 14.64
CA PHE A 74 3.40 -13.05 14.20
C PHE A 74 3.38 -11.76 15.04
N PRO A 75 3.21 -10.58 14.43
CA PRO A 75 3.28 -9.34 15.18
C PRO A 75 2.09 -9.20 16.13
N LEU A 76 2.36 -9.14 17.44
CA LEU A 76 1.32 -9.06 18.47
C LEU A 76 0.35 -7.89 18.27
N THR A 77 0.87 -6.72 17.98
CA THR A 77 0.04 -5.53 17.74
C THR A 77 -0.89 -5.71 16.55
N LEU A 78 -0.43 -6.37 15.47
CA LEU A 78 -1.27 -6.66 14.31
C LEU A 78 -2.34 -7.70 14.67
N GLY A 79 -1.98 -8.78 15.36
CA GLY A 79 -2.93 -9.81 15.79
C GLY A 79 -4.04 -9.25 16.68
N GLN A 80 -3.68 -8.38 17.62
CA GLN A 80 -4.62 -7.66 18.48
C GLN A 80 -5.58 -6.79 17.67
N ILE A 81 -5.09 -6.02 16.69
CA ILE A 81 -5.93 -5.18 15.83
C ILE A 81 -6.91 -6.03 15.01
N LEU A 82 -6.44 -7.12 14.39
CA LEU A 82 -7.27 -8.00 13.57
C LEU A 82 -8.40 -8.64 14.40
N ARG A 83 -8.09 -9.09 15.62
CA ARG A 83 -9.08 -9.72 16.51
C ARG A 83 -9.99 -8.71 17.21
N GLU A 84 -9.51 -7.53 17.57
CA GLU A 84 -10.34 -6.48 18.16
C GLU A 84 -11.42 -6.01 17.18
N TYR A 85 -11.08 -5.85 15.90
CA TYR A 85 -12.01 -5.40 14.89
C TYR A 85 -12.63 -6.53 14.05
N ALA A 86 -12.42 -7.80 14.41
CA ALA A 86 -12.91 -8.98 13.69
C ALA A 86 -12.74 -8.86 12.15
N VAL A 87 -11.51 -8.58 11.74
CA VAL A 87 -11.14 -8.40 10.33
C VAL A 87 -10.88 -9.78 9.72
N THR A 88 -11.56 -10.09 8.61
CA THR A 88 -11.40 -11.37 7.91
C THR A 88 -10.25 -11.30 6.91
N GLU A 89 -10.19 -10.21 6.15
CA GLU A 89 -9.16 -9.94 5.15
C GLU A 89 -8.81 -8.46 5.17
N LEU A 90 -7.54 -8.12 4.99
CA LEU A 90 -7.03 -6.75 5.09
C LEU A 90 -5.93 -6.52 4.06
N HIS A 91 -5.99 -5.42 3.33
CA HIS A 91 -4.91 -4.99 2.45
C HIS A 91 -4.70 -3.50 2.60
N LEU A 92 -3.49 -3.14 3.01
CA LEU A 92 -3.01 -1.77 3.12
C LEU A 92 -1.81 -1.62 2.20
N THR A 93 -1.82 -0.62 1.33
CA THR A 93 -0.64 -0.22 0.56
C THR A 93 -0.36 1.27 0.70
N LEU A 94 0.93 1.62 0.63
CA LEU A 94 1.43 2.98 0.60
C LEU A 94 2.44 3.05 -0.54
N ASN A 95 2.07 3.76 -1.61
CA ASN A 95 2.86 3.78 -2.85
C ASN A 95 3.21 5.21 -3.28
N ALA A 96 4.36 5.34 -3.94
CA ALA A 96 4.83 6.58 -4.54
C ALA A 96 5.22 6.36 -6.01
N GLY A 97 4.87 7.32 -6.85
CA GLY A 97 5.04 7.25 -8.31
C GLY A 97 3.83 6.64 -9.04
N ASN A 98 3.97 6.48 -10.35
CA ASN A 98 2.95 5.91 -11.23
C ASN A 98 3.49 4.65 -11.91
N TRP A 99 2.80 3.52 -11.76
CA TRP A 99 3.22 2.29 -12.41
C TRP A 99 3.06 2.39 -13.94
N ASN A 100 4.14 2.13 -14.67
CA ASN A 100 4.13 2.16 -16.12
C ASN A 100 3.87 0.76 -16.72
N TYR A 101 2.60 0.37 -16.82
CA TYR A 101 2.22 -0.93 -17.40
C TYR A 101 2.80 -1.16 -18.81
N GLY A 102 2.88 -0.11 -19.63
CA GLY A 102 3.42 -0.20 -20.99
C GLY A 102 4.91 -0.55 -21.02
N ARG A 103 5.72 -0.06 -20.07
CA ARG A 103 7.18 -0.33 -20.04
C ARG A 103 7.56 -1.49 -19.13
N TRP A 104 6.87 -1.67 -18.01
CA TRP A 104 7.26 -2.58 -16.94
C TRP A 104 6.42 -3.87 -16.91
N GLY A 105 5.31 -3.88 -17.65
CA GLY A 105 4.35 -4.98 -17.65
C GLY A 105 3.40 -4.92 -16.46
N TYR A 106 2.74 -6.04 -16.18
CA TYR A 106 2.00 -6.18 -14.94
C TYR A 106 2.96 -6.28 -13.75
N PRO A 107 2.63 -5.64 -12.62
CA PRO A 107 3.45 -5.76 -11.42
C PRO A 107 3.31 -7.16 -10.79
N ASP A 108 4.30 -7.51 -9.97
CA ASP A 108 4.27 -8.72 -9.17
C ASP A 108 3.22 -8.59 -8.05
N GLU A 109 3.18 -7.46 -7.33
CA GLU A 109 2.09 -7.07 -6.43
C GLU A 109 1.09 -6.18 -7.17
N VAL A 110 -0.19 -6.52 -7.19
CA VAL A 110 -1.18 -5.84 -8.04
C VAL A 110 -1.57 -4.44 -7.55
N ASP A 111 -1.41 -4.17 -6.25
CA ASP A 111 -1.88 -2.97 -5.55
C ASP A 111 -0.88 -1.80 -5.71
N VAL A 112 -0.75 -1.27 -6.93
CA VAL A 112 0.25 -0.24 -7.30
C VAL A 112 -0.33 1.18 -7.45
N GLY A 113 -1.58 1.39 -7.03
CA GLY A 113 -2.22 2.70 -7.05
C GLY A 113 -1.47 3.71 -6.19
N SER A 114 -1.29 4.94 -6.66
CA SER A 114 -0.50 5.96 -5.95
C SER A 114 -1.18 6.46 -4.69
N GLY A 115 -0.39 6.67 -3.63
CA GLY A 115 -0.85 7.07 -2.30
C GLY A 115 -1.21 5.87 -1.42
N ALA A 116 -2.04 6.11 -0.40
CA ALA A 116 -2.54 5.08 0.50
C ALA A 116 -3.80 4.44 -0.07
N GLU A 117 -3.86 3.12 -0.06
CA GLU A 117 -5.09 2.36 -0.34
C GLU A 117 -5.29 1.33 0.77
N LEU A 118 -6.48 1.32 1.36
CA LEU A 118 -6.87 0.39 2.39
C LEU A 118 -8.19 -0.25 2.00
N TRP A 119 -8.24 -1.57 2.01
CA TRP A 119 -9.50 -2.29 1.91
C TRP A 119 -9.52 -3.53 2.79
N ALA A 120 -10.71 -3.89 3.25
CA ALA A 120 -10.91 -5.02 4.14
C ALA A 120 -12.26 -5.68 3.89
N TRP A 121 -12.29 -7.01 4.03
CA TRP A 121 -13.52 -7.79 4.15
C TRP A 121 -13.79 -8.07 5.62
N MET A 122 -15.02 -7.79 6.06
CA MET A 122 -15.44 -7.91 7.45
C MET A 122 -16.84 -8.54 7.48
N GLY A 123 -17.02 -9.64 8.21
CA GLY A 123 -18.36 -10.22 8.38
C GLY A 123 -19.24 -9.37 9.27
N GLU A 124 -20.52 -9.26 8.93
CA GLU A 124 -21.53 -8.60 9.75
C GLU A 124 -21.80 -9.38 11.04
N GLY A 125 -22.22 -8.70 12.10
CA GLY A 125 -22.62 -9.31 13.37
C GLY A 125 -21.97 -8.70 14.60
N GLY A 126 -22.38 -9.18 15.78
CA GLY A 126 -21.90 -8.70 17.07
C GLY A 126 -22.55 -7.38 17.52
N THR A 127 -21.92 -6.73 18.49
CA THR A 127 -22.41 -5.49 19.12
C THR A 127 -22.00 -4.22 18.38
N ALA A 128 -21.09 -4.29 17.42
CA ALA A 128 -20.58 -3.15 16.67
C ALA A 128 -20.73 -3.38 15.16
N THR A 129 -21.19 -2.35 14.46
CA THR A 129 -21.38 -2.39 13.00
C THR A 129 -20.05 -2.51 12.26
N VAL A 130 -20.09 -2.91 10.99
CA VAL A 130 -18.89 -2.93 10.12
C VAL A 130 -18.26 -1.54 10.04
N ASP A 131 -19.06 -0.48 9.95
CA ASP A 131 -18.55 0.90 9.85
C ASP A 131 -17.84 1.37 11.13
N GLU A 132 -18.36 1.01 12.31
CA GLU A 132 -17.71 1.32 13.59
C GLU A 132 -16.37 0.61 13.73
N ARG A 133 -16.31 -0.67 13.35
CA ARG A 133 -15.07 -1.47 13.37
C ARG A 133 -14.09 -1.00 12.30
N TRP A 134 -14.57 -0.63 11.11
CA TRP A 134 -13.76 -0.01 10.06
C TRP A 134 -13.10 1.29 10.55
N ARG A 135 -13.84 2.17 11.22
CA ARG A 135 -13.29 3.37 11.84
C ARG A 135 -12.21 3.06 12.88
N GLY A 136 -12.45 2.06 13.74
CA GLY A 136 -11.47 1.61 14.71
C GLY A 136 -10.19 1.06 14.05
N LEU A 137 -10.35 0.17 13.07
CA LEU A 137 -9.27 -0.43 12.28
C LEU A 137 -8.38 0.63 11.64
N ARG A 138 -8.98 1.61 10.95
CA ARG A 138 -8.24 2.71 10.32
C ARG A 138 -7.42 3.52 11.31
N ASN A 139 -7.98 3.83 12.47
CA ASN A 139 -7.28 4.57 13.52
C ASN A 139 -6.15 3.75 14.15
N ALA A 140 -6.35 2.45 14.35
CA ALA A 140 -5.33 1.57 14.89
C ALA A 140 -4.16 1.39 13.90
N LEU A 141 -4.45 1.20 12.62
CA LEU A 141 -3.44 1.12 11.56
C LEU A 141 -2.70 2.45 11.35
N ALA A 142 -3.40 3.58 11.46
CA ALA A 142 -2.78 4.91 11.45
C ALA A 142 -1.70 5.03 12.54
N GLY A 143 -2.02 4.56 13.75
CA GLY A 143 -1.05 4.51 14.86
C GLY A 143 0.09 3.53 14.61
N LEU A 144 -0.20 2.33 14.08
CA LEU A 144 0.81 1.30 13.83
C LEU A 144 1.84 1.72 12.78
N PHE A 145 1.39 2.33 11.68
CA PHE A 145 2.25 2.72 10.55
C PHE A 145 2.66 4.20 10.58
N CYS A 146 2.23 4.98 11.57
CA CYS A 146 2.46 6.43 11.63
C CYS A 146 2.01 7.15 10.34
N ALA A 147 0.86 6.74 9.80
CA ALA A 147 0.30 7.22 8.54
C ALA A 147 -1.05 7.90 8.78
N SER A 148 -1.48 8.77 7.86
CA SER A 148 -2.73 9.53 7.96
C SER A 148 -4.00 8.70 7.69
N LEU A 149 -3.99 7.39 7.94
CA LEU A 149 -5.08 6.45 7.61
C LEU A 149 -6.39 6.75 8.36
N GLY A 150 -6.33 7.48 9.48
CA GLY A 150 -7.52 7.96 10.18
C GLY A 150 -8.38 8.90 9.32
N SER A 151 -7.79 9.55 8.32
CA SER A 151 -8.49 10.43 7.36
C SER A 151 -9.16 9.68 6.20
N LEU A 152 -9.02 8.35 6.12
CA LEU A 152 -9.81 7.49 5.23
C LEU A 152 -11.25 7.32 5.77
N ASP A 153 -11.88 8.44 6.11
CA ASP A 153 -13.19 8.58 6.73
C ASP A 153 -14.35 8.20 5.81
N GLU A 154 -15.60 8.42 6.25
CA GLU A 154 -16.78 8.10 5.45
C GLU A 154 -16.81 8.86 4.11
N LEU A 155 -16.13 10.02 4.01
CA LEU A 155 -16.02 10.80 2.79
C LEU A 155 -15.22 10.10 1.68
N ARG A 156 -14.35 9.15 2.05
CA ARG A 156 -13.44 8.42 1.15
C ARG A 156 -13.73 6.93 1.09
N THR A 157 -14.60 6.42 1.95
CA THR A 157 -14.92 5.00 2.05
C THR A 157 -16.05 4.63 1.07
N THR A 158 -15.84 3.55 0.33
CA THR A 158 -16.77 2.94 -0.63
C THR A 158 -16.82 1.42 -0.43
N SER A 159 -17.70 0.72 -1.17
CA SER A 159 -17.87 -0.74 -1.06
C SER A 159 -17.88 -1.41 -2.44
N PRO A 160 -16.78 -1.29 -3.22
CA PRO A 160 -16.75 -1.75 -4.59
C PRO A 160 -16.70 -3.28 -4.64
N ALA A 161 -17.69 -3.90 -5.30
CA ALA A 161 -17.72 -5.34 -5.53
C ALA A 161 -16.56 -5.85 -6.42
N LEU A 162 -15.82 -4.95 -7.06
CA LEU A 162 -14.72 -5.28 -7.97
C LEU A 162 -13.49 -5.87 -7.24
N PHE A 163 -13.37 -5.62 -5.93
CA PHE A 163 -12.28 -6.13 -5.09
C PHE A 163 -12.70 -7.48 -4.49
N ALA A 164 -12.52 -8.55 -5.27
CA ALA A 164 -12.81 -9.90 -4.80
C ALA A 164 -11.86 -10.30 -3.65
N PRO A 165 -12.33 -11.12 -2.69
CA PRO A 165 -11.49 -11.65 -1.63
C PRO A 165 -10.37 -12.52 -2.21
N SER A 166 -9.16 -12.32 -1.69
CA SER A 166 -7.97 -13.09 -2.01
C SER A 166 -7.85 -14.37 -1.17
N GLY A 167 -8.45 -14.37 0.02
CA GLY A 167 -8.54 -15.52 0.91
C GLY A 167 -9.94 -16.13 0.96
N GLY A 168 -10.12 -17.10 1.86
CA GLY A 168 -11.44 -17.57 2.24
C GLY A 168 -12.15 -16.54 3.13
N LEU A 169 -13.48 -16.53 3.08
CA LEU A 169 -14.32 -15.82 4.03
C LEU A 169 -15.04 -16.88 4.88
N PRO A 170 -14.86 -16.90 6.22
CA PRO A 170 -15.50 -17.88 7.08
C PRO A 170 -17.03 -17.82 6.97
N ASP A 171 -17.67 -18.98 6.85
CA ASP A 171 -19.13 -19.05 6.96
C ASP A 171 -19.54 -19.08 8.44
N TRP A 172 -20.03 -17.95 8.93
CA TRP A 172 -20.58 -17.81 10.29
C TRP A 172 -22.11 -17.98 10.33
N GLY A 173 -22.70 -18.59 9.30
CA GLY A 173 -24.13 -18.83 9.15
C GLY A 173 -24.82 -17.84 8.19
N MET A 174 -25.97 -18.27 7.66
CA MET A 174 -26.75 -17.63 6.58
C MET A 174 -27.17 -16.15 6.78
N HIS A 175 -26.86 -15.51 7.91
CA HIS A 175 -27.31 -14.15 8.25
C HIS A 175 -26.17 -13.14 8.50
N ASN A 176 -24.91 -13.53 8.30
CA ASN A 176 -23.75 -12.66 8.52
C ASN A 176 -22.97 -12.49 7.21
N PRO A 177 -23.47 -11.71 6.23
CA PRO A 177 -22.74 -11.47 5.00
C PRO A 177 -21.41 -10.76 5.31
N HIS A 178 -20.40 -11.03 4.50
CA HIS A 178 -19.17 -10.25 4.52
C HIS A 178 -19.35 -9.00 3.69
N GLU A 179 -18.96 -7.86 4.24
CA GLU A 179 -18.96 -6.58 3.55
C GLU A 179 -17.54 -6.09 3.31
N ILE A 180 -17.34 -5.46 2.16
CA ILE A 180 -16.11 -4.77 1.83
C ILE A 180 -16.18 -3.30 2.24
N ARG A 181 -15.08 -2.79 2.76
CA ARG A 181 -14.78 -1.36 2.84
C ARG A 181 -13.49 -1.10 2.09
N HIS A 182 -13.51 -0.08 1.23
CA HIS A 182 -12.37 0.36 0.43
C HIS A 182 -12.25 1.87 0.56
N ALA A 183 -11.05 2.37 0.81
CA ALA A 183 -10.76 3.79 0.82
C ALA A 183 -9.36 4.05 0.28
N SER A 184 -9.18 5.23 -0.31
CA SER A 184 -7.88 5.69 -0.81
C SER A 184 -7.60 7.13 -0.43
N LEU A 185 -6.32 7.44 -0.20
CA LEU A 185 -5.80 8.76 0.09
C LEU A 185 -4.55 9.00 -0.78
N PRO A 186 -4.73 9.61 -1.95
CA PRO A 186 -3.66 9.74 -2.95
C PRO A 186 -2.45 10.55 -2.49
N SER A 187 -2.66 11.48 -1.56
CA SER A 187 -1.63 12.36 -1.02
C SER A 187 -0.73 11.71 0.04
N GLU A 188 -1.10 10.52 0.52
CA GLU A 188 -0.36 9.81 1.56
C GLU A 188 0.59 8.79 0.92
N HIS A 189 1.80 9.24 0.62
CA HIS A 189 2.86 8.38 0.09
C HIS A 189 3.64 7.68 1.19
N VAL A 190 4.39 6.63 0.83
CA VAL A 190 5.30 5.95 1.75
C VAL A 190 6.45 6.88 2.18
N CYS A 191 6.70 6.94 3.49
CA CYS A 191 7.76 7.74 4.12
C CYS A 191 8.68 6.87 4.99
N THR A 192 9.80 7.45 5.45
CA THR A 192 10.78 6.76 6.32
C THR A 192 10.18 6.35 7.67
N GLU A 193 9.23 7.14 8.12
CA GLU A 193 8.44 7.02 9.33
C GLU A 193 7.50 5.82 9.25
N ASN A 194 7.07 5.42 8.05
CA ASN A 194 6.22 4.23 7.86
C ASN A 194 7.06 2.95 7.68
N LEU A 195 8.24 3.05 7.05
CA LEU A 195 9.12 1.89 6.87
C LEU A 195 9.68 1.35 8.20
N THR A 196 9.95 2.23 9.16
CA THR A 196 10.46 1.83 10.48
C THR A 196 9.51 0.88 11.23
N PRO A 197 8.20 1.19 11.42
CA PRO A 197 7.26 0.26 12.02
C PRO A 197 7.02 -0.97 11.16
N PHE A 198 7.01 -0.85 9.83
CA PHE A 198 6.93 -1.99 8.91
C PHE A 198 8.05 -3.03 9.20
N LEU A 199 9.30 -2.57 9.29
CA LEU A 199 10.44 -3.44 9.62
C LEU A 199 10.33 -4.02 11.04
N LYS A 200 9.73 -3.31 12.00
CA LYS A 200 9.53 -3.82 13.36
C LYS A 200 8.54 -5.00 13.44
N LEU A 201 7.65 -5.15 12.46
CA LEU A 201 6.73 -6.29 12.36
C LEU A 201 7.44 -7.57 11.90
N LEU A 202 8.61 -7.46 11.26
CA LEU A 202 9.34 -8.63 10.77
C LEU A 202 10.09 -9.34 11.93
N PRO A 203 10.09 -10.68 12.00
CA PRO A 203 10.79 -11.42 13.07
C PRO A 203 12.27 -11.05 13.21
N CYS A 204 12.98 -10.93 12.09
CA CYS A 204 14.40 -10.57 12.02
C CYS A 204 14.66 -9.06 11.86
N LYS A 205 13.59 -8.26 11.79
CA LYS A 205 13.63 -6.81 11.56
C LYS A 205 14.54 -6.47 10.36
N SER A 206 15.36 -5.43 10.48
CA SER A 206 16.41 -5.10 9.51
C SER A 206 17.80 -5.55 9.94
N LEU A 207 17.92 -6.54 10.85
CA LEU A 207 19.19 -6.96 11.45
C LEU A 207 19.83 -8.15 10.74
N SER A 208 19.03 -8.98 10.06
CA SER A 208 19.49 -10.17 9.34
C SER A 208 18.46 -10.57 8.28
N GLY A 209 18.89 -11.39 7.33
CA GLY A 209 18.07 -11.85 6.21
C GLY A 209 17.88 -10.78 5.14
N ILE A 210 16.89 -11.01 4.29
CA ILE A 210 16.62 -10.21 3.10
C ILE A 210 16.19 -8.78 3.47
N ALA A 211 15.49 -8.63 4.59
CA ALA A 211 15.04 -7.32 5.10
C ALA A 211 16.18 -6.33 5.40
N THR A 212 17.43 -6.80 5.52
CA THR A 212 18.61 -5.93 5.64
C THR A 212 18.78 -5.01 4.44
N LEU A 213 18.37 -5.43 3.24
CA LEU A 213 18.46 -4.66 2.00
C LEU A 213 17.48 -3.50 1.94
N LEU A 214 16.49 -3.42 2.85
CA LEU A 214 15.50 -2.35 2.87
C LEU A 214 16.08 -1.04 3.42
N ASN A 215 16.93 -0.38 2.62
CA ASN A 215 17.54 0.90 2.94
C ASN A 215 16.65 2.08 2.48
N PRO A 216 16.04 2.85 3.40
CA PRO A 216 15.09 3.91 3.03
C PRO A 216 15.65 4.92 2.04
N HIS A 217 16.91 5.33 2.20
CA HIS A 217 17.53 6.36 1.36
C HIS A 217 17.69 5.95 -0.09
N ARG A 218 17.85 4.64 -0.37
CA ARG A 218 17.93 4.13 -1.74
C ARG A 218 16.58 3.73 -2.31
N LEU A 219 15.74 3.11 -1.49
CA LEU A 219 14.43 2.66 -1.93
C LEU A 219 13.54 3.83 -2.39
N PHE A 220 13.64 4.99 -1.72
CA PHE A 220 12.80 6.14 -2.03
C PHE A 220 13.33 7.03 -3.18
N ASP A 221 14.52 6.74 -3.71
CA ASP A 221 15.05 7.35 -4.94
C ASP A 221 14.60 6.59 -6.22
N ALA A 222 13.93 5.45 -6.04
CA ALA A 222 13.39 4.64 -7.13
C ALA A 222 12.28 5.36 -7.92
N ASP A 223 12.17 5.08 -9.22
CA ASP A 223 11.14 5.64 -10.12
C ASP A 223 9.71 5.33 -9.66
N TRP A 224 9.54 4.18 -9.02
CA TRP A 224 8.33 3.77 -8.33
C TRP A 224 8.74 2.93 -7.12
N HIS A 225 8.04 3.09 -6.00
CA HIS A 225 8.23 2.26 -4.83
C HIS A 225 6.97 2.22 -3.97
N GLY A 226 6.80 1.13 -3.24
CA GLY A 226 5.60 0.91 -2.45
C GLY A 226 5.79 -0.19 -1.42
N MET A 227 5.05 -0.10 -0.32
CA MET A 227 4.99 -1.14 0.70
C MET A 227 3.56 -1.56 0.97
N GLY A 228 3.38 -2.83 1.31
CA GLY A 228 2.08 -3.44 1.52
C GLY A 228 2.01 -4.33 2.76
N LEU A 229 0.84 -4.37 3.38
CA LEU A 229 0.44 -5.34 4.39
C LEU A 229 -0.82 -6.03 3.89
N HIS A 230 -0.75 -7.34 3.68
CA HIS A 230 -1.86 -8.16 3.23
C HIS A 230 -2.12 -9.25 4.28
N VAL A 231 -3.34 -9.35 4.79
CA VAL A 231 -3.76 -10.38 5.71
C VAL A 231 -4.91 -11.13 5.08
N SER A 232 -4.80 -12.45 4.98
CA SER A 232 -5.83 -13.31 4.42
C SER A 232 -5.99 -14.56 5.27
N TRP A 233 -7.19 -15.14 5.24
CA TRP A 233 -7.44 -16.44 5.85
C TRP A 233 -7.43 -17.54 4.80
N LEU A 234 -6.65 -18.58 5.04
CA LEU A 234 -6.54 -19.77 4.21
C LEU A 234 -7.26 -20.90 4.96
N PRO A 235 -8.44 -21.39 4.49
CA PRO A 235 -9.31 -22.28 5.27
C PRO A 235 -8.64 -23.54 5.84
N GLU A 236 -7.68 -24.11 5.12
CA GLU A 236 -6.97 -25.33 5.52
C GLU A 236 -5.64 -25.07 6.23
N ALA A 237 -5.11 -23.85 6.16
CA ALA A 237 -3.79 -23.51 6.69
C ALA A 237 -3.87 -22.60 7.92
N GLY A 238 -4.62 -21.51 7.87
CA GLY A 238 -4.76 -20.56 8.96
C GLY A 238 -4.73 -19.10 8.49
N VAL A 239 -4.31 -18.18 9.36
CA VAL A 239 -4.23 -16.74 9.03
C VAL A 239 -2.83 -16.40 8.55
N GLN A 240 -2.70 -15.85 7.34
CA GLN A 240 -1.42 -15.41 6.79
C GLN A 240 -1.34 -13.89 6.80
N ALA A 241 -0.26 -13.34 7.34
CA ALA A 241 0.13 -11.95 7.14
C ALA A 241 1.35 -11.88 6.21
N ARG A 242 1.24 -11.11 5.13
CA ARG A 242 2.27 -10.92 4.12
C ARG A 242 2.61 -9.45 4.01
N LEU A 243 3.84 -9.11 4.38
CA LEU A 243 4.40 -7.78 4.25
C LEU A 243 5.22 -7.74 2.97
N THR A 244 4.96 -6.74 2.13
CA THR A 244 5.59 -6.62 0.81
C THR A 244 6.27 -5.26 0.68
N PHE A 245 7.36 -5.23 -0.07
CA PHE A 245 7.95 -3.98 -0.55
C PHE A 245 8.29 -4.18 -2.02
N GLN A 246 7.91 -3.26 -2.89
CA GLN A 246 8.22 -3.33 -4.30
C GLN A 246 8.86 -2.02 -4.74
N SER A 247 9.83 -2.09 -5.65
CA SER A 247 10.48 -0.91 -6.23
C SER A 247 10.91 -1.13 -7.66
N VAL A 248 11.02 -0.04 -8.42
CA VAL A 248 11.59 0.02 -9.77
C VAL A 248 12.74 1.01 -9.74
N THR A 249 13.97 0.50 -9.70
CA THR A 249 15.19 1.31 -9.66
C THR A 249 15.76 1.49 -11.05
N ASP A 250 16.50 2.59 -11.27
CA ASP A 250 17.11 2.91 -12.57
C ASP A 250 18.64 2.94 -12.46
N PRO A 251 19.34 1.81 -12.72
CA PRO A 251 20.81 1.77 -12.72
C PRO A 251 21.44 2.74 -13.71
N LEU A 252 20.72 3.06 -14.80
CA LEU A 252 21.21 3.92 -15.88
C LEU A 252 21.41 5.38 -15.45
N ARG A 253 20.84 5.79 -14.31
CA ARG A 253 21.10 7.11 -13.73
C ARG A 253 22.56 7.29 -13.29
N SER A 254 23.23 6.18 -12.96
CA SER A 254 24.57 6.17 -12.38
C SER A 254 25.67 5.65 -13.32
N SER A 255 25.27 4.98 -14.40
CA SER A 255 26.15 4.28 -15.35
C SER A 255 25.46 4.22 -16.70
N ASP A 256 26.18 4.19 -17.81
CA ASP A 256 25.58 3.97 -19.14
C ASP A 256 25.17 2.50 -19.39
N LYS A 257 25.37 1.64 -18.39
CA LYS A 257 25.04 0.21 -18.41
C LYS A 257 23.91 -0.11 -17.44
N ARG A 258 23.06 -1.08 -17.82
CA ARG A 258 21.99 -1.65 -16.99
C ARG A 258 22.49 -2.63 -15.92
N ASP A 259 23.79 -2.69 -15.69
CA ASP A 259 24.41 -3.55 -14.69
C ASP A 259 23.90 -3.17 -13.30
N TRP A 260 23.65 -4.17 -12.46
CA TRP A 260 23.20 -3.93 -11.09
C TRP A 260 23.79 -4.94 -10.12
N SER A 261 23.90 -4.53 -8.85
CA SER A 261 24.15 -5.39 -7.71
C SER A 261 23.30 -4.94 -6.52
N PHE A 262 23.19 -5.76 -5.48
CA PHE A 262 22.55 -5.33 -4.24
C PHE A 262 23.21 -4.07 -3.67
N ALA A 263 24.53 -4.00 -3.71
CA ALA A 263 25.24 -2.78 -3.31
C ALA A 263 24.88 -1.57 -4.17
N SER A 264 24.63 -1.71 -5.48
CA SER A 264 24.28 -0.55 -6.31
C SER A 264 22.84 -0.09 -6.12
N ILE A 265 21.87 -1.02 -6.04
CA ILE A 265 20.43 -0.67 -6.00
C ILE A 265 19.85 -0.53 -4.59
N PHE A 266 20.49 -1.15 -3.57
CA PHE A 266 20.07 -1.07 -2.17
C PHE A 266 21.10 -0.41 -1.25
N ASP A 267 22.33 -0.19 -1.72
CA ASP A 267 23.46 0.31 -0.92
C ASP A 267 23.74 -0.56 0.31
N ARG A 268 23.44 -1.86 0.17
CA ARG A 268 23.56 -2.88 1.21
C ARG A 268 23.80 -4.25 0.57
N LYS A 269 24.32 -5.16 1.40
CA LYS A 269 24.56 -6.57 1.08
C LYS A 269 23.92 -7.42 2.17
N ILE A 270 23.66 -8.70 1.89
CA ILE A 270 23.15 -9.61 2.93
C ILE A 270 24.34 -10.17 3.72
N GLU A 271 24.53 -9.68 4.94
CA GLU A 271 25.66 -10.09 5.80
C GLU A 271 25.39 -11.41 6.54
N ARG A 272 24.12 -11.66 6.91
CA ARG A 272 23.70 -12.80 7.73
C ARG A 272 22.32 -13.27 7.33
N ARG A 273 22.05 -14.57 7.43
CA ARG A 273 20.71 -15.14 7.20
C ARG A 273 19.75 -14.83 8.36
N CYS A 274 18.44 -14.79 8.10
CA CYS A 274 17.46 -14.71 9.17
C CYS A 274 17.31 -16.06 9.89
N PRO A 275 17.61 -16.16 11.21
CA PRO A 275 17.50 -17.43 11.93
C PRO A 275 16.06 -17.95 12.02
N SER A 276 15.09 -17.04 12.13
CA SER A 276 13.66 -17.35 12.31
C SER A 276 12.93 -17.78 11.03
N ALA A 277 13.55 -17.62 9.86
CA ALA A 277 12.92 -17.96 8.58
C ALA A 277 12.94 -19.47 8.33
N THR A 278 11.79 -20.09 8.10
CA THR A 278 11.65 -21.46 7.63
C THR A 278 12.16 -21.60 6.20
N ALA A 279 11.88 -20.61 5.35
CA ALA A 279 12.39 -20.50 3.98
C ALA A 279 12.94 -19.08 3.72
N SER A 280 14.06 -18.99 2.99
CA SER A 280 14.69 -17.72 2.65
C SER A 280 15.31 -17.81 1.26
N HIS A 281 14.70 -17.13 0.29
CA HIS A 281 15.07 -17.25 -1.13
C HIS A 281 15.33 -15.89 -1.78
N VAL A 282 16.41 -15.80 -2.57
CA VAL A 282 16.55 -14.76 -3.58
C VAL A 282 16.35 -15.40 -4.95
N VAL A 283 15.41 -14.85 -5.71
CA VAL A 283 15.06 -15.30 -7.06
C VAL A 283 15.40 -14.18 -8.04
N VAL A 284 16.26 -14.47 -9.03
CA VAL A 284 16.64 -13.52 -10.07
C VAL A 284 16.11 -14.03 -11.41
N SER A 285 15.16 -13.30 -12.01
CA SER A 285 14.66 -13.59 -13.36
C SER A 285 15.81 -13.47 -14.37
N LEU A 286 16.01 -14.49 -15.18
CA LEU A 286 17.08 -14.52 -16.19
C LEU A 286 16.57 -13.94 -17.51
N PRO A 287 17.37 -13.11 -18.22
CA PRO A 287 17.01 -12.64 -19.55
C PRO A 287 16.87 -13.80 -20.55
N ASP A 288 15.83 -13.76 -21.39
CA ASP A 288 15.65 -14.77 -22.46
C ASP A 288 16.69 -14.65 -23.57
N ASN A 289 17.24 -13.45 -23.78
CA ASN A 289 18.18 -13.13 -24.85
C ASN A 289 19.34 -12.28 -24.35
N GLY A 290 20.48 -12.43 -25.00
CA GLY A 290 21.70 -11.65 -24.73
C GLY A 290 22.66 -12.35 -23.78
N ALA A 291 23.94 -11.96 -23.84
CA ALA A 291 24.95 -12.45 -22.93
C ALA A 291 24.86 -11.70 -21.60
N TYR A 292 24.67 -12.43 -20.51
CA TYR A 292 24.67 -11.91 -19.16
C TYR A 292 25.59 -12.76 -18.27
N SER A 293 26.05 -12.17 -17.17
CA SER A 293 26.81 -12.85 -16.13
C SER A 293 26.18 -12.53 -14.79
N ILE A 294 25.89 -13.57 -14.00
CA ILE A 294 25.41 -13.43 -12.62
C ILE A 294 26.53 -13.84 -11.65
N GLN A 295 26.75 -13.01 -10.62
CA GLN A 295 27.74 -13.28 -9.58
C GLN A 295 27.13 -13.05 -8.19
N PRO A 296 27.37 -13.93 -7.20
CA PRO A 296 28.04 -15.23 -7.35
C PRO A 296 27.24 -16.20 -8.23
N PRO A 297 27.87 -17.28 -8.76
CA PRO A 297 27.16 -18.27 -9.56
C PRO A 297 25.96 -18.87 -8.80
N PRO A 298 24.78 -18.97 -9.41
CA PRO A 298 23.58 -19.41 -8.71
C PRO A 298 23.70 -20.89 -8.33
N PRO A 299 23.33 -21.27 -7.08
CA PRO A 299 23.34 -22.67 -6.65
C PRO A 299 22.39 -23.55 -7.47
N SER A 300 21.29 -22.97 -7.95
CA SER A 300 20.30 -23.66 -8.75
C SER A 300 19.62 -22.71 -9.74
N ILE A 301 19.14 -23.26 -10.86
CA ILE A 301 18.35 -22.55 -11.86
C ILE A 301 17.04 -23.30 -12.02
N ASP A 302 15.92 -22.62 -11.78
CA ASP A 302 14.62 -23.13 -12.13
C ASP A 302 14.35 -22.89 -13.62
N ARG A 303 14.33 -23.98 -14.39
CA ARG A 303 14.10 -23.95 -15.84
C ARG A 303 12.65 -23.66 -16.20
N ALA A 304 11.70 -23.89 -15.30
CA ALA A 304 10.29 -23.64 -15.58
C ALA A 304 9.98 -22.14 -15.55
N SER A 305 10.56 -21.42 -14.59
CA SER A 305 10.42 -19.97 -14.45
C SER A 305 11.54 -19.16 -15.11
N ASN A 306 12.54 -19.83 -15.69
CA ASN A 306 13.77 -19.22 -16.21
C ASN A 306 14.43 -18.26 -15.18
N ALA A 307 14.63 -18.75 -13.96
CA ALA A 307 15.12 -17.95 -12.84
C ALA A 307 16.28 -18.61 -12.09
N ALA A 308 17.25 -17.80 -11.66
CA ALA A 308 18.30 -18.23 -10.74
C ALA A 308 17.78 -18.16 -9.29
N VAL A 309 17.99 -19.23 -8.52
CA VAL A 309 17.49 -19.35 -7.15
C VAL A 309 18.65 -19.55 -6.16
N PHE A 310 18.73 -18.63 -5.20
CA PHE A 310 19.66 -18.66 -4.08
C PHE A 310 18.87 -18.97 -2.79
N ASP A 311 19.09 -20.16 -2.23
CA ASP A 311 18.48 -20.60 -0.96
C ASP A 311 19.42 -20.24 0.19
N LEU A 312 19.11 -19.14 0.89
CA LEU A 312 19.94 -18.61 1.97
C LEU A 312 19.86 -19.47 3.25
N LYS A 313 18.97 -20.47 3.31
CA LYS A 313 18.87 -21.37 4.47
C LYS A 313 19.92 -22.47 4.43
N LYS A 314 20.32 -22.89 3.22
CA LYS A 314 21.37 -23.90 2.99
C LYS A 314 22.78 -23.35 3.13
N GLU A 315 22.93 -22.02 3.04
CA GLU A 315 24.17 -21.30 3.26
C GLU A 315 24.56 -21.26 4.76
N PRO A 316 25.86 -21.05 5.09
CA PRO A 316 26.32 -20.92 6.48
C PRO A 316 25.61 -19.78 7.23
N VAL A 317 25.63 -19.84 8.58
CA VAL A 317 24.95 -18.86 9.45
C VAL A 317 25.44 -17.43 9.20
N GLU A 318 26.74 -17.28 8.98
CA GLU A 318 27.39 -16.06 8.50
C GLU A 318 28.07 -16.40 7.18
N PHE A 319 27.97 -15.51 6.19
CA PHE A 319 28.68 -15.71 4.92
C PHE A 319 30.16 -15.38 5.11
N ASP A 320 31.05 -16.11 4.42
CA ASP A 320 32.50 -15.82 4.41
C ASP A 320 32.79 -14.38 3.91
N ALA A 321 31.92 -13.87 3.04
CA ALA A 321 31.83 -12.48 2.63
C ALA A 321 30.35 -12.08 2.45
N PRO A 322 29.95 -10.83 2.72
CA PRO A 322 28.56 -10.39 2.54
C PRO A 322 28.05 -10.70 1.12
N LEU A 323 26.87 -11.32 1.04
CA LEU A 323 26.27 -11.73 -0.22
C LEU A 323 25.78 -10.51 -1.00
N ASP A 324 26.40 -10.28 -2.15
CA ASP A 324 26.07 -9.22 -3.10
C ASP A 324 25.79 -9.87 -4.46
N ILE A 325 24.51 -10.15 -4.72
CA ILE A 325 24.11 -10.70 -6.00
C ILE A 325 24.11 -9.57 -7.02
N SER A 326 24.73 -9.83 -8.16
CA SER A 326 24.89 -8.89 -9.26
C SER A 326 24.62 -9.54 -10.59
N MET A 327 24.08 -8.75 -11.52
CA MET A 327 23.91 -9.14 -12.92
C MET A 327 24.56 -8.08 -13.81
N GLN A 328 25.40 -8.54 -14.72
CA GLN A 328 26.19 -7.72 -15.63
C GLN A 328 25.95 -8.14 -17.07
N TRP A 329 26.01 -7.18 -17.99
CA TRP A 329 25.92 -7.39 -19.44
C TRP A 329 27.26 -7.02 -20.09
N PRO A 330 28.17 -8.00 -20.27
CA PRO A 330 29.54 -7.71 -20.72
C PRO A 330 29.60 -7.02 -22.09
N ASN A 331 28.62 -7.28 -22.95
CA ASN A 331 28.58 -6.81 -24.32
C ASN A 331 27.76 -5.51 -24.50
N ASP A 332 27.23 -4.93 -23.42
CA ASP A 332 26.54 -3.65 -23.50
C ASP A 332 27.60 -2.52 -23.57
N GLU A 333 27.79 -1.95 -24.77
CA GLU A 333 28.60 -0.73 -25.00
C GLU A 333 27.78 0.57 -24.82
N GLY A 334 26.49 0.43 -24.48
CA GLY A 334 25.53 1.48 -24.19
C GLY A 334 24.12 0.90 -24.24
N PHE A 335 23.27 1.22 -23.26
CA PHE A 335 21.93 0.62 -23.21
C PHE A 335 20.99 1.24 -24.26
N GLU A 336 20.47 0.40 -25.17
CA GLU A 336 19.44 0.79 -26.13
C GLU A 336 18.03 0.52 -25.58
N TYR A 337 17.20 1.55 -25.52
CA TYR A 337 15.83 1.43 -25.03
C TYR A 337 14.92 0.71 -26.03
N ASN A 338 14.46 -0.49 -25.68
CA ASN A 338 13.47 -1.21 -26.46
C ASN A 338 12.04 -0.86 -25.99
N LEU A 339 11.35 0.00 -26.73
CA LEU A 339 10.06 0.59 -26.32
C LEU A 339 8.82 -0.24 -26.73
N VAL A 340 8.93 -1.56 -26.75
CA VAL A 340 7.77 -2.43 -27.04
C VAL A 340 6.83 -2.48 -25.82
N PRO A 341 5.52 -2.20 -25.99
CA PRO A 341 4.54 -2.30 -24.92
C PRO A 341 4.50 -3.70 -24.30
N GLN A 342 4.59 -3.78 -22.98
CA GLN A 342 4.60 -5.03 -22.22
C GLN A 342 3.20 -5.54 -21.87
N THR A 343 2.18 -4.69 -21.92
CA THR A 343 0.77 -5.07 -21.72
C THR A 343 -0.05 -4.78 -22.97
N PRO A 344 -1.01 -5.67 -23.33
CA PRO A 344 -1.88 -5.44 -24.48
C PRO A 344 -2.85 -4.28 -24.25
N LEU A 345 -3.24 -4.06 -22.99
CA LEU A 345 -4.09 -2.96 -22.57
C LEU A 345 -3.26 -1.79 -22.04
N SER A 346 -3.74 -0.58 -22.32
CA SER A 346 -3.25 0.65 -21.68
C SER A 346 -4.44 1.54 -21.34
N VAL A 347 -4.37 2.21 -20.18
CA VAL A 347 -5.41 3.12 -19.70
C VAL A 347 -4.79 4.47 -19.38
N ARG A 348 -5.47 5.53 -19.78
CA ARG A 348 -5.15 6.92 -19.42
C ARG A 348 -6.42 7.62 -18.98
N ARG A 349 -6.28 8.43 -17.94
CA ARG A 349 -7.36 9.21 -17.36
C ARG A 349 -6.91 10.66 -17.29
N LEU A 350 -7.78 11.59 -17.63
CA LEU A 350 -7.50 13.01 -17.63
C LEU A 350 -8.75 13.80 -17.27
N LEU A 351 -8.59 14.79 -16.40
CA LEU A 351 -9.59 15.82 -16.15
C LEU A 351 -9.24 17.07 -16.97
N HIS A 352 -10.12 17.44 -17.90
CA HIS A 352 -9.98 18.58 -18.79
C HIS A 352 -10.90 19.74 -18.36
N GLY A 353 -10.52 20.97 -18.72
CA GLY A 353 -11.32 22.17 -18.50
C GLY A 353 -10.66 23.14 -17.53
N SER A 354 -10.53 24.41 -17.95
CA SER A 354 -9.93 25.49 -17.17
C SER A 354 -10.91 26.18 -16.22
N SER A 355 -12.19 25.79 -16.22
CA SER A 355 -13.18 26.39 -15.33
C SER A 355 -13.00 25.89 -13.89
N GLN A 356 -13.28 26.74 -12.91
CA GLN A 356 -13.22 26.39 -11.49
C GLN A 356 -14.49 25.70 -10.98
N ASP A 357 -15.57 25.70 -11.76
CA ASP A 357 -16.87 25.09 -11.43
C ASP A 357 -17.25 23.90 -12.33
N ARG A 358 -16.62 23.76 -13.51
CA ARG A 358 -16.93 22.75 -14.53
C ARG A 358 -15.67 22.11 -15.09
N GLY A 359 -15.80 20.88 -15.57
CA GLY A 359 -14.76 20.16 -16.29
C GLY A 359 -15.33 19.01 -17.11
N SER A 360 -14.44 18.25 -17.74
CA SER A 360 -14.77 17.03 -18.47
C SER A 360 -13.76 15.95 -18.12
N LEU A 361 -14.23 14.84 -17.58
CA LEU A 361 -13.43 13.66 -17.29
C LEU A 361 -13.38 12.78 -18.54
N ALA A 362 -12.17 12.46 -18.99
CA ALA A 362 -11.92 11.61 -20.15
C ALA A 362 -11.07 10.41 -19.76
N VAL A 363 -11.47 9.23 -20.24
CA VAL A 363 -10.78 7.96 -20.04
C VAL A 363 -10.52 7.33 -21.40
N SER A 364 -9.26 7.06 -21.71
CA SER A 364 -8.83 6.40 -22.93
C SER A 364 -8.30 5.01 -22.58
N ILE A 365 -8.94 3.97 -23.11
CA ILE A 365 -8.53 2.58 -22.95
C ILE A 365 -8.15 2.06 -24.34
N SER A 366 -6.89 1.65 -24.52
CA SER A 366 -6.41 1.10 -25.79
C SER A 366 -6.09 -0.37 -25.65
N ASN A 367 -6.56 -1.17 -26.61
CA ASN A 367 -6.29 -2.59 -26.74
C ASN A 367 -5.46 -2.83 -28.00
N SER A 368 -4.19 -3.19 -27.81
CA SER A 368 -3.27 -3.57 -28.89
C SER A 368 -3.32 -5.06 -29.23
N GLY A 369 -4.06 -5.85 -28.45
CA GLY A 369 -4.28 -7.27 -28.68
C GLY A 369 -5.15 -7.56 -29.90
N ASN A 370 -5.16 -8.83 -30.30
CA ASN A 370 -5.93 -9.32 -31.45
C ASN A 370 -7.36 -9.75 -31.10
N GLU A 371 -7.72 -9.73 -29.81
CA GLU A 371 -9.02 -10.17 -29.31
C GLU A 371 -9.73 -9.03 -28.56
N SER A 372 -11.06 -9.08 -28.54
CA SER A 372 -11.88 -8.19 -27.71
C SER A 372 -11.72 -8.54 -26.24
N VAL A 373 -11.61 -7.55 -25.36
CA VAL A 373 -11.45 -7.76 -23.93
C VAL A 373 -12.58 -7.08 -23.17
N SER A 374 -13.29 -7.85 -22.35
CA SER A 374 -14.26 -7.30 -21.40
C SER A 374 -13.52 -6.75 -20.18
N VAL A 375 -13.83 -5.51 -19.79
CA VAL A 375 -13.18 -4.81 -18.67
C VAL A 375 -14.21 -4.18 -17.75
N ALA A 376 -13.95 -4.24 -16.44
CA ALA A 376 -14.65 -3.45 -15.44
C ALA A 376 -13.82 -2.21 -15.10
N TYR A 377 -14.40 -1.03 -15.27
CA TYR A 377 -13.81 0.26 -14.90
C TYR A 377 -14.51 0.80 -13.66
N LEU A 378 -13.77 0.98 -12.57
CA LEU A 378 -14.23 1.56 -11.32
C LEU A 378 -13.64 2.97 -11.15
N GLU A 379 -14.51 3.94 -10.97
CA GLU A 379 -14.19 5.33 -10.70
C GLU A 379 -14.76 5.72 -9.32
N THR A 380 -13.88 6.14 -8.42
CA THR A 380 -14.25 6.66 -7.11
C THR A 380 -13.88 8.14 -7.06
N LEU A 381 -14.85 9.00 -6.79
CA LEU A 381 -14.62 10.44 -6.74
C LEU A 381 -15.14 11.02 -5.41
N PRO A 382 -14.37 11.88 -4.73
CA PRO A 382 -14.88 12.61 -3.58
C PRO A 382 -16.10 13.46 -3.97
N TRP A 383 -17.00 13.73 -3.02
CA TRP A 383 -18.25 14.47 -3.26
C TRP A 383 -18.05 15.86 -3.88
N ILE A 384 -16.83 16.41 -3.79
CA ILE A 384 -16.43 17.68 -4.40
C ILE A 384 -16.44 17.65 -5.94
N VAL A 385 -16.46 16.46 -6.55
CA VAL A 385 -16.64 16.25 -7.99
C VAL A 385 -17.94 15.49 -8.23
N GLN A 386 -18.83 16.07 -9.01
CA GLN A 386 -20.07 15.43 -9.41
C GLN A 386 -20.07 15.17 -10.92
N VAL A 387 -20.32 13.93 -11.31
CA VAL A 387 -20.39 13.49 -12.71
C VAL A 387 -21.82 13.61 -13.23
N TYR A 388 -21.96 14.07 -14.48
CA TYR A 388 -23.23 14.06 -15.20
C TYR A 388 -23.34 12.84 -16.12
N LEU A 389 -23.98 11.78 -15.63
CA LEU A 389 -24.16 10.53 -16.38
C LEU A 389 -24.83 10.72 -17.75
N HIS A 390 -25.75 11.69 -17.88
CA HIS A 390 -26.43 11.98 -19.16
C HIS A 390 -25.50 12.57 -20.25
N SER A 391 -24.32 13.08 -19.86
CA SER A 391 -23.29 13.58 -20.79
C SER A 391 -22.28 12.50 -21.20
N MET A 392 -22.45 11.28 -20.68
CA MET A 392 -21.53 10.18 -20.92
C MET A 392 -21.57 9.79 -22.40
N THR A 393 -20.41 9.85 -23.05
CA THR A 393 -20.26 9.48 -24.47
C THR A 393 -19.11 8.51 -24.65
N PHE A 394 -19.27 7.61 -25.62
CA PHE A 394 -18.31 6.58 -25.95
C PHE A 394 -17.94 6.67 -27.43
N SER A 395 -16.66 6.46 -27.74
CA SER A 395 -16.20 6.36 -29.12
C SER A 395 -15.09 5.34 -29.28
N ILE A 396 -15.04 4.70 -30.45
CA ILE A 396 -13.98 3.77 -30.84
C ILE A 396 -13.22 4.43 -31.99
N ASN A 397 -11.93 4.68 -31.81
CA ASN A 397 -11.08 5.31 -32.82
C ASN A 397 -11.70 6.63 -33.37
N GLY A 398 -12.38 7.39 -32.50
CA GLY A 398 -13.05 8.65 -32.85
C GLY A 398 -14.47 8.52 -33.40
N VAL A 399 -14.98 7.30 -33.63
CA VAL A 399 -16.36 7.06 -34.09
C VAL A 399 -17.27 6.80 -32.89
N PRO A 400 -18.35 7.60 -32.67
CA PRO A 400 -19.28 7.38 -31.57
C PRO A 400 -19.94 5.99 -31.60
N ARG A 401 -19.95 5.31 -30.46
CA ARG A 401 -20.43 3.92 -30.30
C ARG A 401 -20.93 3.67 -28.88
N ASP A 402 -22.24 3.49 -28.72
CA ASP A 402 -22.85 3.27 -27.40
C ASP A 402 -22.92 1.78 -27.00
N ASP A 403 -22.72 0.87 -27.95
CA ASP A 403 -22.78 -0.59 -27.75
C ASP A 403 -21.61 -1.17 -26.93
N ILE A 404 -20.62 -0.33 -26.61
CA ILE A 404 -19.46 -0.65 -25.76
C ILE A 404 -19.89 -0.89 -24.31
N LEU A 405 -20.82 -0.07 -23.80
CA LEU A 405 -21.28 -0.15 -22.43
C LEU A 405 -22.26 -1.31 -22.29
N ARG A 406 -21.89 -2.33 -21.53
CA ARG A 406 -22.74 -3.50 -21.28
C ARG A 406 -23.70 -3.26 -20.13
N ASN A 407 -23.19 -2.76 -19.01
CA ASN A 407 -23.98 -2.32 -17.88
C ASN A 407 -23.16 -1.35 -17.01
N PHE A 408 -23.81 -0.71 -16.05
CA PHE A 408 -23.13 0.11 -15.06
C PHE A 408 -23.86 0.06 -13.70
N THR A 409 -23.09 0.35 -12.65
CA THR A 409 -23.59 0.60 -11.30
C THR A 409 -23.12 1.99 -10.89
N TYR A 410 -24.02 2.77 -10.26
CA TYR A 410 -23.71 4.12 -9.82
C TYR A 410 -24.24 4.36 -8.41
N VAL A 411 -23.35 4.77 -7.51
CA VAL A 411 -23.67 5.26 -6.19
C VAL A 411 -23.39 6.77 -6.17
N PRO A 412 -24.42 7.63 -6.09
CA PRO A 412 -24.21 9.06 -6.12
C PRO A 412 -23.47 9.57 -4.87
N PRO A 413 -22.66 10.63 -5.02
CA PRO A 413 -22.05 11.28 -3.87
C PRO A 413 -23.11 11.95 -3.01
N ILE A 414 -22.85 12.01 -1.70
CA ILE A 414 -23.65 12.81 -0.77
C ILE A 414 -22.73 13.95 -0.30
N PRO A 415 -23.10 15.23 -0.53
CA PRO A 415 -22.29 16.36 -0.13
C PRO A 415 -21.89 16.27 1.35
N HIS A 416 -20.59 16.43 1.63
CA HIS A 416 -20.00 16.35 2.97
C HIS A 416 -20.23 15.02 3.71
N ALA A 417 -20.58 13.93 3.02
CA ALA A 417 -20.82 12.64 3.68
C ALA A 417 -20.23 11.42 2.97
N ARG A 418 -20.39 11.29 1.65
CA ARG A 418 -19.97 10.06 0.94
C ARG A 418 -19.44 10.35 -0.46
N ALA A 419 -18.37 9.66 -0.84
CA ALA A 419 -17.86 9.63 -2.22
C ALA A 419 -18.88 9.07 -3.23
N MET A 420 -18.63 9.37 -4.49
CA MET A 420 -19.26 8.74 -5.64
C MET A 420 -18.53 7.45 -5.99
N GLU A 421 -19.29 6.42 -6.39
CA GLU A 421 -18.76 5.19 -6.98
C GLU A 421 -19.45 4.95 -8.33
N LEU A 422 -18.68 4.77 -9.40
CA LEU A 422 -19.17 4.44 -10.74
C LEU A 422 -18.41 3.23 -11.26
N THR A 423 -19.13 2.11 -11.46
CA THR A 423 -18.58 0.91 -12.10
C THR A 423 -19.18 0.75 -13.48
N LEU A 424 -18.36 0.67 -14.52
CA LEU A 424 -18.75 0.44 -15.91
C LEU A 424 -18.20 -0.89 -16.40
N ASN A 425 -19.05 -1.75 -16.96
CA ASN A 425 -18.59 -2.93 -17.68
C ASN A 425 -18.57 -2.63 -19.18
N LEU A 426 -17.36 -2.60 -19.75
CA LEU A 426 -17.07 -2.16 -21.11
C LEU A 426 -16.49 -3.32 -21.92
N GLU A 427 -16.83 -3.38 -23.20
CA GLU A 427 -16.14 -4.27 -24.14
C GLU A 427 -15.17 -3.49 -25.02
N ILE A 428 -13.88 -3.81 -24.95
CA ILE A 428 -12.81 -3.11 -25.66
C ILE A 428 -12.36 -3.96 -26.86
N PRO A 429 -12.75 -3.63 -28.10
CA PRO A 429 -12.42 -4.44 -29.27
C PRO A 429 -10.92 -4.54 -29.52
N ALA A 430 -10.53 -5.59 -30.23
CA ALA A 430 -9.17 -5.78 -30.72
C ALA A 430 -8.66 -4.56 -31.50
N ARG A 431 -7.38 -4.23 -31.33
CA ARG A 431 -6.67 -3.17 -32.08
C ARG A 431 -7.45 -1.84 -32.13
N SER A 432 -8.00 -1.43 -31.00
CA SER A 432 -8.83 -0.24 -30.91
C SER A 432 -8.54 0.61 -29.68
N THR A 433 -8.93 1.88 -29.75
CA THR A 433 -8.92 2.80 -28.62
C THR A 433 -10.34 3.26 -28.33
N VAL A 434 -10.83 2.93 -27.14
CA VAL A 434 -12.10 3.40 -26.60
C VAL A 434 -11.86 4.67 -25.81
N LEU A 435 -12.64 5.71 -26.11
CA LEU A 435 -12.64 6.98 -25.40
C LEU A 435 -14.00 7.21 -24.76
N LEU A 436 -14.02 7.24 -23.44
CA LEU A 436 -15.13 7.61 -22.58
C LEU A 436 -14.97 9.08 -22.17
N LYS A 437 -16.02 9.88 -22.31
CA LYS A 437 -16.07 11.26 -21.81
C LYS A 437 -17.32 11.49 -20.99
N MET A 438 -17.21 12.27 -19.92
CA MET A 438 -18.33 12.72 -19.10
C MET A 438 -18.03 14.11 -18.54
N ASP A 439 -19.04 14.98 -18.54
CA ASP A 439 -18.94 16.29 -17.93
C ASP A 439 -19.04 16.18 -16.41
N VAL A 440 -18.30 17.06 -15.73
CA VAL A 440 -18.26 17.12 -14.27
C VAL A 440 -18.45 18.54 -13.78
N THR A 441 -19.02 18.67 -12.58
CA THR A 441 -19.02 19.92 -11.81
C THR A 441 -18.15 19.79 -10.58
N LYS A 442 -17.57 20.92 -10.20
CA LYS A 442 -16.67 21.08 -9.07
C LYS A 442 -17.38 21.86 -7.97
N ALA A 443 -17.34 21.37 -6.74
CA ALA A 443 -17.98 22.01 -5.61
C ALA A 443 -17.23 23.28 -5.18
N PHE A 444 -17.99 24.29 -4.75
CA PHE A 444 -17.45 25.44 -4.01
C PHE A 444 -17.31 25.05 -2.55
N LEU A 445 -16.08 24.97 -2.07
CA LEU A 445 -15.77 24.58 -0.70
C LEU A 445 -15.89 25.77 0.26
N ARG A 446 -16.20 25.46 1.52
CA ARG A 446 -16.07 26.43 2.62
C ARG A 446 -14.59 26.63 2.92
N TYR A 447 -14.22 27.79 3.45
CA TYR A 447 -12.82 28.09 3.79
C TYR A 447 -12.19 27.05 4.75
N THR A 448 -13.00 26.44 5.63
CA THR A 448 -12.57 25.40 6.58
C THR A 448 -12.37 24.03 5.95
N GLU A 449 -12.82 23.84 4.71
CA GLU A 449 -12.78 22.55 4.02
C GLU A 449 -11.55 22.41 3.14
N HIS A 450 -10.88 23.52 2.81
CA HIS A 450 -9.64 23.48 2.05
C HIS A 450 -8.51 22.82 2.87
N PRO A 451 -7.60 22.07 2.20
CA PRO A 451 -6.37 21.62 2.83
C PRO A 451 -5.49 22.83 3.19
N PRO A 452 -4.48 22.65 4.08
CA PRO A 452 -3.59 23.74 4.48
C PRO A 452 -2.93 24.49 3.31
N ASP A 453 -2.63 23.79 2.21
CA ASP A 453 -2.22 24.38 0.94
C ASP A 453 -3.35 24.26 -0.09
N ALA A 454 -4.28 25.20 -0.03
CA ALA A 454 -5.42 25.26 -0.95
C ALA A 454 -5.01 25.49 -2.42
N GLN A 455 -3.85 26.12 -2.66
CA GLN A 455 -3.40 26.53 -3.99
C GLN A 455 -2.85 25.37 -4.82
N ARG A 456 -2.38 24.30 -4.15
CA ARG A 456 -1.99 23.04 -4.80
C ARG A 456 -3.16 22.34 -5.48
N GLY A 457 -4.37 22.44 -4.92
CA GLY A 457 -5.55 21.69 -5.36
C GLY A 457 -5.72 20.35 -4.62
N TRP A 458 -6.64 19.53 -5.12
CA TRP A 458 -7.07 18.27 -4.49
C TRP A 458 -6.66 17.06 -5.32
N ASP A 459 -6.03 16.07 -4.70
CA ASP A 459 -5.75 14.81 -5.39
C ASP A 459 -7.02 13.95 -5.48
N LEU A 460 -7.34 13.51 -6.69
CA LEU A 460 -8.37 12.53 -6.97
C LEU A 460 -7.73 11.14 -7.07
N PRO A 461 -8.36 10.12 -6.47
CA PRO A 461 -7.78 8.78 -6.44
C PRO A 461 -7.68 8.17 -7.83
N PRO A 462 -6.74 7.22 -8.02
CA PRO A 462 -6.62 6.51 -9.26
C PRO A 462 -7.90 5.70 -9.53
N ALA A 463 -8.35 5.69 -10.78
CA ALA A 463 -9.39 4.77 -11.19
C ALA A 463 -8.81 3.37 -11.39
N VAL A 464 -9.67 2.36 -11.28
CA VAL A 464 -9.30 0.95 -11.33
C VAL A 464 -9.87 0.33 -12.60
N LEU A 465 -9.04 -0.35 -13.38
CA LEU A 465 -9.45 -1.13 -14.55
C LEU A 465 -9.11 -2.60 -14.31
N VAL A 466 -10.10 -3.49 -14.37
CA VAL A 466 -9.90 -4.93 -14.22
C VAL A 466 -10.39 -5.63 -15.50
N PRO A 467 -9.47 -6.12 -16.35
CA PRO A 467 -9.84 -7.00 -17.44
C PRO A 467 -10.36 -8.34 -16.90
N HIS A 468 -11.41 -8.88 -17.51
CA HIS A 468 -11.97 -10.16 -17.12
C HIS A 468 -10.92 -11.27 -17.29
N GLY A 469 -10.60 -11.99 -16.20
CA GLY A 469 -9.54 -13.01 -16.19
C GLY A 469 -8.10 -12.46 -16.19
N GLY A 470 -7.91 -11.14 -16.06
CA GLY A 470 -6.59 -10.51 -15.98
C GLY A 470 -6.35 -9.78 -14.66
N LYS A 471 -5.19 -9.12 -14.56
CA LYS A 471 -4.75 -8.38 -13.36
C LYS A 471 -5.27 -6.94 -13.36
N ARG A 472 -5.57 -6.42 -12.17
CA ARG A 472 -5.98 -5.03 -11.96
C ARG A 472 -4.92 -4.04 -12.45
N MET A 473 -5.39 -2.95 -13.06
CA MET A 473 -4.60 -1.81 -13.49
C MET A 473 -5.10 -0.53 -12.83
N TYR A 474 -4.19 0.39 -12.48
CA TYR A 474 -4.52 1.69 -11.93
C TYR A 474 -4.23 2.79 -12.95
N THR A 475 -5.10 3.79 -13.01
CA THR A 475 -4.78 5.03 -13.70
C THR A 475 -3.87 5.90 -12.82
N PRO A 476 -3.21 6.92 -13.38
CA PRO A 476 -2.62 7.97 -12.56
C PRO A 476 -3.67 8.67 -11.68
N THR A 477 -3.21 9.26 -10.58
CA THR A 477 -3.99 10.24 -9.80
C THR A 477 -4.21 11.50 -10.63
N LEU A 478 -5.28 12.24 -10.34
CA LEU A 478 -5.54 13.52 -10.98
C LEU A 478 -5.44 14.64 -9.96
N LEU A 479 -5.02 15.81 -10.38
CA LEU A 479 -5.05 17.01 -9.56
C LEU A 479 -6.26 17.87 -9.97
N LEU A 480 -7.15 18.11 -9.02
CA LEU A 480 -8.33 18.95 -9.18
C LEU A 480 -8.05 20.36 -8.67
N ASP A 481 -8.10 21.32 -9.60
CA ASP A 481 -8.13 22.74 -9.26
C ASP A 481 -9.57 23.20 -8.95
N LEU A 482 -9.73 23.88 -7.83
CA LEU A 482 -10.99 24.39 -7.27
C LEU A 482 -10.89 25.90 -7.03
N ALA A 483 -12.03 26.59 -7.00
CA ALA A 483 -12.05 27.98 -6.57
C ALA A 483 -11.52 28.12 -5.13
N THR A 484 -10.41 28.82 -4.96
CA THR A 484 -9.80 29.10 -3.66
C THR A 484 -10.26 30.47 -3.15
N PRO A 485 -10.61 30.60 -1.85
CA PRO A 485 -10.88 31.90 -1.27
C PRO A 485 -9.59 32.71 -1.12
N ASP A 486 -9.72 34.04 -1.01
CA ASP A 486 -8.58 34.91 -0.74
C ASP A 486 -8.09 34.73 0.72
N PHE A 487 -7.01 33.98 0.90
CA PHE A 487 -6.37 33.76 2.20
C PHE A 487 -5.46 34.92 2.65
N SER A 488 -5.23 35.93 1.81
CA SER A 488 -4.29 37.02 2.13
C SER A 488 -4.77 37.88 3.30
N MET A 489 -6.07 38.17 3.39
CA MET A 489 -6.61 38.98 4.49
C MET A 489 -6.51 38.26 5.85
N PRO A 490 -6.97 37.00 6.01
CA PRO A 490 -6.75 36.24 7.24
C PRO A 490 -5.26 36.14 7.62
N TYR A 491 -4.39 35.87 6.65
CA TYR A 491 -2.95 35.80 6.86
C TYR A 491 -2.39 37.11 7.42
N ASN A 492 -2.71 38.25 6.80
CA ASN A 492 -2.25 39.56 7.25
C ASN A 492 -2.72 39.88 8.68
N VAL A 493 -3.96 39.54 9.03
CA VAL A 493 -4.51 39.73 10.38
C VAL A 493 -3.81 38.86 11.41
N ILE A 494 -3.56 37.58 11.09
CA ILE A 494 -2.85 36.64 11.98
C ILE A 494 -1.41 37.12 12.20
N ILE A 495 -0.68 37.44 11.13
CA ILE A 495 0.71 37.92 11.24
C ILE A 495 0.79 39.19 12.07
N PHE A 496 -0.10 40.16 11.83
CA PHE A 496 -0.14 41.39 12.62
C PHE A 496 -0.42 41.11 14.10
N SER A 497 -1.42 40.29 14.39
CA SER A 497 -1.83 39.96 15.77
C SER A 497 -0.75 39.18 16.51
N CYS A 498 -0.17 38.15 15.89
CA CYS A 498 0.94 37.38 16.46
C CYS A 498 2.18 38.26 16.68
N SER A 499 2.51 39.16 15.76
CA SER A 499 3.62 40.10 15.91
C SER A 499 3.41 41.07 17.08
N LEU A 500 2.19 41.59 17.22
CA LEU A 500 1.82 42.46 18.35
C LEU A 500 1.92 41.72 19.68
N VAL A 501 1.38 40.49 19.77
CA VAL A 501 1.46 39.66 20.97
C VAL A 501 2.91 39.32 21.31
N ALA A 502 3.72 38.91 20.33
CA ALA A 502 5.13 38.60 20.52
C ALA A 502 5.93 39.83 20.98
N PHE A 503 5.63 41.01 20.43
CA PHE A 503 6.25 42.27 20.83
C PHE A 503 5.89 42.65 22.27
N ILE A 504 4.61 42.57 22.64
CA ILE A 504 4.15 42.86 24.01
C ILE A 504 4.77 41.86 24.99
N PHE A 505 4.69 40.57 24.69
CA PHE A 505 5.27 39.51 25.52
C PHE A 505 6.79 39.71 25.68
N GLY A 506 7.52 39.91 24.58
CA GLY A 506 8.96 40.13 24.60
C GLY A 506 9.35 41.37 25.38
N SER A 507 8.59 42.47 25.26
CA SER A 507 8.83 43.70 26.01
C SER A 507 8.61 43.51 27.51
N VAL A 508 7.49 42.88 27.91
CA VAL A 508 7.17 42.59 29.31
C VAL A 508 8.18 41.60 29.90
N PHE A 509 8.48 40.52 29.19
CA PHE A 509 9.45 39.52 29.63
C PHE A 509 10.84 40.13 29.84
N ASN A 510 11.29 40.98 28.91
CA ASN A 510 12.57 41.68 29.01
C ASN A 510 12.58 42.64 30.21
N LEU A 511 11.52 43.42 30.44
CA LEU A 511 11.38 44.26 31.62
C LEU A 511 11.45 43.47 32.94
N LEU A 512 10.82 42.30 33.00
CA LEU A 512 10.78 41.49 34.23
C LEU A 512 12.09 40.72 34.51
N THR A 513 12.81 40.32 33.46
CA THR A 513 13.99 39.44 33.58
C THR A 513 15.33 40.18 33.47
N ARG A 514 15.36 41.37 32.86
CA ARG A 514 16.59 42.13 32.67
C ARG A 514 17.03 42.74 34.00
N LYS A 515 18.25 42.44 34.42
CA LYS A 515 18.89 43.10 35.56
C LYS A 515 19.37 44.49 35.13
N PHE A 516 18.77 45.53 35.67
CA PHE A 516 19.27 46.90 35.51
C PHE A 516 20.40 47.15 36.50
N VAL A 517 21.57 47.57 36.00
CA VAL A 517 22.72 47.96 36.84
C VAL A 517 22.91 49.46 36.69
N VAL A 518 23.02 50.17 37.82
CA VAL A 518 23.29 51.60 37.83
C VAL A 518 24.76 51.83 37.51
N VAL A 519 25.05 52.50 36.40
CA VAL A 519 26.40 52.94 36.03
C VAL A 519 26.50 54.44 36.33
N LYS A 520 27.46 54.84 37.16
CA LYS A 520 27.78 56.27 37.35
C LYS A 520 28.47 56.77 36.09
N VAL A 521 27.84 57.73 35.42
CA VAL A 521 28.46 58.46 34.32
C VAL A 521 29.06 59.73 34.92
N GLU A 522 30.38 59.91 34.81
CA GLU A 522 31.03 61.16 35.22
C GLU A 522 30.56 62.29 34.30
N SER A 523 30.07 63.39 34.88
CA SER A 523 29.74 64.57 34.07
C SER A 523 31.03 65.22 33.58
N LYS A 524 31.10 65.55 32.29
CA LYS A 524 32.05 66.53 31.78
C LYS A 524 31.66 67.93 32.23
#